data_AF-A0A7S3RBY3-F1
#
_entry.id   AF-A0A7S3RBY3-F1
#
_cell.length_a   1.000
_cell.length_b   1.000
_cell.length_c   1.000
_cell.angle_alpha   90.00
_cell.angle_beta   90.00
_cell.angle_gamma   90.00
#
_symmetry.space_group_name_H-M   'P 1'
#
loop_
_entity.id
_entity.type
_entity.pdbx_description
1 polymer ?
#
loop_
_entity_poly.entity_id
_entity_poly.type
_entity_poly.pdbx_seq_one_letter_code
_entity_poly.pdbx_strand_id
1 'polypeptide(L)'
;AKVGAVGVCPVVGLFRNKNVDGEVLFVTDWTPQGDLLSYCRTLMSPGLEREARVMQVLASLVSSVVSLHEHGTAHGNLSVESARLRWPNQRGHPEVLLSDLTHFKQGADALSARGPSGQAAYVAPEAHSSETHSAFAADFWAVGIIAYSMATGAHPWLSTAPGADKAYAYFVANGLEAFLEKRMVTMAGRRAADCMSWRLVSTLQLLLSSDPSQRADAVAFLMQ
;
A
#
# COMPACT_ATOMS: atom_id res chain seq x y z
N ALA A 1 25.63 -2.83 13.71
CA ALA A 1 24.38 -2.80 14.49
C ALA A 1 23.23 -3.16 13.56
N LYS A 2 22.25 -3.98 13.99
CA LYS A 2 20.99 -4.11 13.25
C LYS A 2 20.33 -2.72 13.24
N VAL A 3 20.39 -2.04 12.11
CA VAL A 3 19.64 -0.79 11.90
C VAL A 3 18.29 -1.24 11.34
N GLY A 4 17.29 -1.32 12.20
CA GLY A 4 15.91 -1.55 11.78
C GLY A 4 15.07 -0.41 12.30
N ALA A 5 14.50 0.39 11.40
CA ALA A 5 13.37 1.24 11.76
C ALA A 5 12.18 0.33 12.11
N VAL A 6 11.42 0.71 13.14
CA VAL A 6 10.19 0.00 13.50
C VAL A 6 9.27 -0.05 12.26
N GLY A 7 8.70 -1.21 11.96
CA GLY A 7 7.83 -1.39 10.80
C GLY A 7 8.53 -1.68 9.47
N VAL A 8 9.87 -1.75 9.42
CA VAL A 8 10.64 -2.15 8.22
C VAL A 8 11.28 -3.52 8.46
N CYS A 9 11.35 -4.36 7.42
CA CYS A 9 12.11 -5.60 7.44
C CYS A 9 13.56 -5.32 7.85
N PRO A 10 14.05 -5.90 8.96
CA PRO A 10 15.41 -5.65 9.40
C PRO A 10 16.42 -6.04 8.33
N VAL A 11 17.33 -5.12 8.02
CA VAL A 11 18.40 -5.35 7.07
C VAL A 11 19.53 -6.07 7.78
N VAL A 12 19.88 -7.26 7.30
CA VAL A 12 21.03 -8.03 7.80
C VAL A 12 22.32 -7.41 7.25
N GLY A 13 22.32 -7.03 5.98
CA GLY A 13 23.44 -6.33 5.37
C GLY A 13 23.39 -6.30 3.84
N LEU A 14 24.35 -5.56 3.28
CA LEU A 14 24.68 -5.56 1.87
C LEU A 14 25.91 -6.44 1.67
N PHE A 15 25.83 -7.36 0.71
CA PHE A 15 26.90 -8.30 0.40
C PHE A 15 27.23 -8.18 -1.09
N ARG A 16 28.45 -8.55 -1.48
CA ARG A 16 28.83 -8.65 -2.90
C ARG A 16 28.83 -10.12 -3.31
N ASN A 17 28.22 -10.43 -4.45
CA ASN A 17 28.33 -11.79 -4.99
C ASN A 17 29.78 -12.02 -5.46
N LYS A 18 30.40 -13.10 -5.00
CA LYS A 18 31.77 -13.47 -5.41
C LYS A 18 31.83 -14.11 -6.80
N ASN A 19 30.70 -14.61 -7.29
CA ASN A 19 30.61 -15.37 -8.54
C ASN A 19 30.14 -14.51 -9.72
N VAL A 20 29.55 -13.34 -9.46
CA VAL A 20 29.04 -12.41 -10.47
C VAL A 20 29.58 -11.02 -10.15
N ASP A 21 30.51 -10.54 -10.97
CA ASP A 21 31.14 -9.25 -10.73
C ASP A 21 30.12 -8.12 -10.84
N GLY A 22 30.22 -7.15 -9.94
CA GLY A 22 29.28 -6.03 -9.82
C GLY A 22 27.92 -6.36 -9.17
N GLU A 23 27.57 -7.62 -8.91
CA GLU A 23 26.29 -7.95 -8.27
C GLU A 23 26.33 -7.70 -6.75
N VAL A 24 25.35 -6.94 -6.27
CA VAL A 24 25.15 -6.63 -4.85
C VAL A 24 23.89 -7.33 -4.35
N LEU A 25 24.05 -8.09 -3.27
CA LEU A 25 22.98 -8.83 -2.60
C LEU A 25 22.50 -8.03 -1.39
N PHE A 26 21.22 -7.69 -1.38
CA PHE A 26 20.56 -7.08 -0.22
C PHE A 26 19.87 -8.18 0.60
N VAL A 27 20.33 -8.37 1.84
CA VAL A 27 19.84 -9.45 2.71
C VAL A 27 19.05 -8.86 3.87
N THR A 28 17.81 -9.33 4.04
CA THR A 28 16.93 -8.97 5.15
C THR A 28 16.62 -10.19 6.03
N ASP A 29 16.10 -9.94 7.23
CA ASP A 29 15.52 -11.01 8.05
C ASP A 29 14.39 -11.72 7.27
N TRP A 30 14.31 -13.04 7.44
CA TRP A 30 13.34 -13.86 6.75
C TRP A 30 11.94 -13.72 7.37
N THR A 31 10.92 -13.56 6.53
CA THR A 31 9.52 -13.49 6.92
C THR A 31 8.77 -14.77 6.48
N PRO A 32 8.55 -15.75 7.37
CA PRO A 32 7.98 -17.04 7.01
C PRO A 32 6.61 -16.98 6.33
N GLN A 33 5.81 -15.96 6.66
CA GLN A 33 4.46 -15.80 6.12
C GLN A 33 4.41 -15.09 4.77
N GLY A 34 5.56 -14.70 4.22
CA GLY A 34 5.67 -14.14 2.87
C GLY A 34 5.17 -12.69 2.76
N ASP A 35 4.85 -12.29 1.53
CA ASP A 35 4.28 -10.98 1.19
C ASP A 35 2.74 -10.95 1.26
N LEU A 36 2.19 -9.73 1.28
CA LEU A 36 0.74 -9.50 1.20
C LEU A 36 0.14 -10.09 -0.07
N LEU A 37 0.87 -10.11 -1.20
CA LEU A 37 0.39 -10.74 -2.43
C LEU A 37 0.07 -12.22 -2.20
N SER A 38 1.01 -12.96 -1.62
CA SER A 38 0.84 -14.38 -1.29
C SER A 38 -0.28 -14.58 -0.29
N TYR A 39 -0.38 -13.72 0.73
CA TYR A 39 -1.47 -13.75 1.68
C TYR A 39 -2.84 -13.49 1.04
N CYS A 40 -2.96 -12.54 0.11
CA CYS A 40 -4.21 -12.26 -0.60
C CYS A 40 -4.79 -13.47 -1.34
N ARG A 41 -3.92 -14.39 -1.78
CA ARG A 41 -4.28 -15.63 -2.47
C ARG A 41 -4.80 -16.71 -1.51
N THR A 42 -4.50 -16.62 -0.21
CA THR A 42 -5.02 -17.55 0.81
C THR A 42 -6.34 -17.08 1.40
N LEU A 43 -6.71 -15.82 1.18
CA LEU A 43 -7.97 -15.26 1.64
C LEU A 43 -9.17 -15.88 0.91
N MET A 44 -10.25 -16.15 1.65
CA MET A 44 -11.59 -16.48 1.15
C MET A 44 -12.14 -15.43 0.17
N SER A 45 -13.25 -15.76 -0.50
CA SER A 45 -13.90 -14.89 -1.48
C SER A 45 -14.23 -13.49 -0.90
N PRO A 46 -14.16 -12.42 -1.71
CA PRO A 46 -14.50 -11.06 -1.28
C PRO A 46 -15.87 -10.93 -0.59
N GLY A 47 -15.86 -10.25 0.56
CA GLY A 47 -17.00 -10.07 1.46
C GLY A 47 -16.54 -9.67 2.87
N LEU A 48 -17.50 -9.55 3.81
CA LEU A 48 -17.26 -9.01 5.15
C LEU A 48 -16.27 -9.85 5.98
N GLU A 49 -16.24 -11.18 5.81
CA GLU A 49 -15.27 -12.04 6.51
C GLU A 49 -13.84 -11.79 6.03
N ARG A 50 -13.67 -11.60 4.71
CA ARG A 50 -12.39 -11.22 4.12
C ARG A 50 -11.97 -9.84 4.60
N GLU A 51 -12.91 -8.89 4.59
CA GLU A 51 -12.67 -7.53 5.08
C GLU A 51 -12.15 -7.51 6.52
N ALA A 52 -12.72 -8.31 7.42
CA ALA A 52 -12.25 -8.37 8.81
C ALA A 52 -10.75 -8.70 8.91
N ARG A 53 -10.23 -9.57 8.03
CA ARG A 53 -8.79 -9.86 7.94
C ARG A 53 -8.01 -8.72 7.32
N VAL A 54 -8.55 -8.12 6.25
CA VAL A 54 -7.93 -6.97 5.56
C VAL A 54 -7.78 -5.79 6.50
N MET A 55 -8.77 -5.48 7.33
CA MET A 55 -8.72 -4.36 8.28
C MET A 55 -7.64 -4.56 9.35
N GLN A 56 -7.42 -5.80 9.82
CA GLN A 56 -6.33 -6.10 10.76
C GLN A 56 -4.95 -5.87 10.13
N VAL A 57 -4.76 -6.34 8.91
CA VAL A 57 -3.52 -6.13 8.15
C VAL A 57 -3.32 -4.66 7.81
N LEU A 58 -4.38 -3.96 7.41
CA LEU A 58 -4.36 -2.55 7.05
C LEU A 58 -3.96 -1.67 8.22
N ALA A 59 -4.48 -1.94 9.42
CA ALA A 59 -4.09 -1.23 10.63
C ALA A 59 -2.58 -1.38 10.89
N SER A 60 -2.04 -2.60 10.79
CA SER A 60 -0.60 -2.81 10.96
C SER A 60 0.23 -2.16 9.85
N LEU A 61 -0.21 -2.23 8.59
CA LEU A 61 0.45 -1.58 7.46
C LEU A 61 0.53 -0.06 7.68
N VAL A 62 -0.58 0.57 8.06
CA VAL A 62 -0.61 2.01 8.36
C VAL A 62 0.31 2.35 9.52
N SER A 63 0.34 1.54 10.59
CA SER A 63 1.28 1.76 11.69
C SER A 63 2.74 1.71 11.24
N SER A 64 3.10 0.80 10.34
CA SER A 64 4.47 0.69 9.80
C SER A 64 4.83 1.86 8.89
N VAL A 65 3.87 2.33 8.07
CA VAL A 65 4.05 3.51 7.21
C VAL A 65 4.20 4.78 8.05
N VAL A 66 3.34 4.98 9.06
CA VAL A 66 3.45 6.13 9.99
C VAL A 66 4.80 6.12 10.70
N SER A 67 5.23 4.97 11.22
CA SER A 67 6.54 4.88 11.89
C SER A 67 7.69 5.22 10.94
N LEU A 68 7.64 4.79 9.67
CA LEU A 68 8.63 5.17 8.67
C LEU A 68 8.63 6.70 8.42
N HIS A 69 7.44 7.30 8.30
CA HIS A 69 7.27 8.74 8.08
C HIS A 69 7.75 9.59 9.26
N GLU A 70 7.55 9.13 10.51
CA GLU A 70 8.07 9.77 11.72
C GLU A 70 9.61 9.84 11.74
N HIS A 71 10.28 8.89 11.07
CA HIS A 71 11.72 8.91 10.85
C HIS A 71 12.13 9.74 9.61
N GLY A 72 11.21 10.56 9.08
CA GLY A 72 11.44 11.45 7.95
C GLY A 72 11.68 10.72 6.63
N THR A 73 11.20 9.47 6.50
CA THR A 73 11.42 8.63 5.32
C THR A 73 10.10 8.22 4.70
N ALA A 74 9.95 8.39 3.38
CA ALA A 74 8.84 7.83 2.61
C ALA A 74 9.33 6.58 1.87
N HIS A 75 8.45 5.60 1.69
CA HIS A 75 8.79 4.35 1.03
C HIS A 75 8.88 4.51 -0.49
N GLY A 76 7.90 5.18 -1.12
CA GLY A 76 7.92 5.51 -2.54
C GLY A 76 7.75 4.34 -3.52
N ASN A 77 7.48 3.13 -3.04
CA ASN A 77 7.13 1.93 -3.83
C ASN A 77 6.29 0.94 -2.99
N LEU A 78 5.28 1.44 -2.27
CA LEU A 78 4.37 0.58 -1.52
C LEU A 78 3.50 -0.23 -2.48
N SER A 79 3.46 -1.54 -2.27
CA SER A 79 2.61 -2.46 -3.01
C SER A 79 2.30 -3.72 -2.19
N VAL A 80 1.44 -4.61 -2.71
CA VAL A 80 1.20 -5.91 -2.05
C VAL A 80 2.44 -6.82 -2.06
N GLU A 81 3.41 -6.57 -2.93
CA GLU A 81 4.69 -7.28 -3.00
C GLU A 81 5.74 -6.71 -2.03
N SER A 82 5.71 -5.40 -1.78
CA SER A 82 6.70 -4.74 -0.92
C SER A 82 6.35 -4.81 0.57
N ALA A 83 5.15 -5.24 0.94
CA ALA A 83 4.74 -5.46 2.32
C ALA A 83 4.79 -6.95 2.72
N ARG A 84 5.46 -7.27 3.82
CA ARG A 84 5.65 -8.61 4.36
C ARG A 84 4.82 -8.84 5.60
N LEU A 85 4.37 -10.07 5.82
CA LEU A 85 3.65 -10.44 7.02
C LEU A 85 4.52 -11.21 8.00
N ARG A 86 4.30 -10.92 9.28
CA ARG A 86 4.81 -11.68 10.41
C ARG A 86 3.67 -11.92 11.39
N TRP A 87 3.51 -13.15 11.84
CA TRP A 87 2.67 -13.47 13.00
C TRP A 87 3.57 -13.82 14.17
N PRO A 88 3.73 -12.92 15.16
CA PRO A 88 4.58 -13.18 16.31
C PRO A 88 4.14 -14.45 17.06
N ASN A 89 2.83 -14.62 17.23
CA ASN A 89 2.20 -15.74 17.93
C ASN A 89 0.97 -16.23 17.13
N GLN A 90 0.59 -17.51 17.25
CA GLN A 90 -0.58 -18.08 16.53
C GLN A 90 -1.93 -17.43 16.89
N ARG A 91 -1.99 -16.66 17.99
CA ARG A 91 -3.17 -15.88 18.41
C ARG A 91 -2.96 -14.37 18.27
N GLY A 92 -1.81 -13.94 17.76
CA GLY A 92 -1.43 -12.53 17.66
C GLY A 92 -2.07 -11.84 16.45
N HIS A 93 -2.12 -10.52 16.51
CA HIS A 93 -2.44 -9.69 15.35
C HIS A 93 -1.33 -9.80 14.29
N PRO A 94 -1.66 -9.69 12.99
CA PRO A 94 -0.64 -9.61 11.95
C PRO A 94 0.24 -8.38 12.17
N GLU A 95 1.54 -8.56 12.01
CA GLU A 95 2.49 -7.46 11.86
C GLU A 95 2.89 -7.34 10.40
N VAL A 96 2.81 -6.13 9.85
CA VAL A 96 3.26 -5.82 8.51
C VAL A 96 4.63 -5.15 8.59
N LEU A 97 5.59 -5.70 7.86
CA LEU A 97 6.94 -5.15 7.72
C LEU A 97 7.14 -4.67 6.28
N LEU A 98 7.57 -3.43 6.12
CA LEU A 98 7.88 -2.83 4.83
C LEU A 98 9.22 -3.38 4.31
N SER A 99 9.28 -3.72 3.04
CA SER A 99 10.47 -4.24 2.34
C SER A 99 10.66 -3.49 1.02
N ASP A 100 11.65 -3.86 0.22
CA ASP A 100 11.97 -3.16 -1.03
C ASP A 100 12.29 -1.66 -0.83
N LEU A 101 13.48 -1.40 -0.29
CA LEU A 101 13.94 -0.05 0.06
C LEU A 101 14.48 0.76 -1.14
N THR A 102 14.31 0.26 -2.36
CA THR A 102 14.96 0.81 -3.57
C THR A 102 14.48 2.21 -3.97
N HIS A 103 13.31 2.62 -3.46
CA HIS A 103 12.67 3.90 -3.79
C HIS A 103 12.53 4.86 -2.60
N PHE A 104 13.22 4.58 -1.48
CA PHE A 104 13.10 5.40 -0.28
C PHE A 104 13.50 6.85 -0.54
N LYS A 105 12.74 7.78 0.00
CA LYS A 105 13.01 9.22 -0.04
C LYS A 105 13.13 9.72 1.39
N GLN A 106 14.14 10.54 1.70
CA GLN A 106 14.39 10.98 3.08
C GLN A 106 14.48 12.51 3.17
N GLY A 107 14.00 13.07 4.29
CA GLY A 107 14.11 14.49 4.59
C GLY A 107 13.40 15.35 3.54
N ALA A 108 14.15 16.31 2.95
CA ALA A 108 13.61 17.23 1.95
C ALA A 108 13.06 16.51 0.70
N ASP A 109 13.68 15.40 0.29
CA ASP A 109 13.24 14.63 -0.89
C ASP A 109 11.91 13.91 -0.65
N ALA A 110 11.58 13.59 0.61
CA ALA A 110 10.29 13.02 0.98
C ALA A 110 9.17 14.07 0.96
N LEU A 111 9.49 15.32 1.33
CA LEU A 111 8.55 16.45 1.34
C LEU A 111 8.30 17.03 -0.05
N SER A 112 9.29 16.94 -0.94
CA SER A 112 9.29 17.58 -2.26
C SER A 112 9.79 16.62 -3.35
N ALA A 113 9.16 15.45 -3.46
CA ALA A 113 9.47 14.45 -4.46
C ALA A 113 9.10 14.90 -5.87
N ARG A 114 9.86 14.47 -6.88
CA ARG A 114 9.62 14.78 -8.30
C ARG A 114 9.27 13.51 -9.08
N GLY A 115 8.25 13.63 -9.92
CA GLY A 115 7.82 12.59 -10.85
C GLY A 115 7.28 11.31 -10.19
N PRO A 116 6.77 10.37 -10.99
CA PRO A 116 6.24 9.10 -10.50
C PRO A 116 7.37 8.20 -9.95
N SER A 117 7.07 7.45 -8.88
CA SER A 117 7.98 6.49 -8.27
C SER A 117 7.23 5.20 -7.93
N GLY A 118 7.87 4.06 -8.16
CA GLY A 118 7.31 2.74 -7.89
C GLY A 118 6.39 2.20 -8.99
N GLN A 119 5.62 1.18 -8.64
CA GLN A 119 4.73 0.48 -9.57
C GLN A 119 3.55 1.35 -10.04
N ALA A 120 3.31 1.40 -11.36
CA ALA A 120 2.37 2.32 -12.01
C ALA A 120 0.94 2.33 -11.43
N ALA A 121 0.41 1.18 -10.99
CA ALA A 121 -0.93 1.07 -10.42
C ALA A 121 -1.08 1.74 -9.04
N TYR A 122 0.04 1.92 -8.33
CA TYR A 122 0.12 2.47 -6.98
C TYR A 122 0.56 3.94 -6.95
N VAL A 123 1.02 4.48 -8.08
CA VAL A 123 1.45 5.87 -8.18
C VAL A 123 0.27 6.81 -7.91
N ALA A 124 0.48 7.78 -7.02
CA ALA A 124 -0.51 8.79 -6.70
C ALA A 124 -0.65 9.82 -7.84
N PRO A 125 -1.85 10.35 -8.10
CA PRO A 125 -2.10 11.21 -9.25
C PRO A 125 -1.27 12.49 -9.27
N GLU A 126 -1.02 13.08 -8.10
CA GLU A 126 -0.22 14.30 -8.00
C GLU A 126 1.24 14.12 -8.47
N ALA A 127 1.76 12.89 -8.49
CA ALA A 127 3.10 12.59 -8.99
C ALA A 127 3.23 12.73 -10.52
N HIS A 128 2.10 12.77 -11.23
CA HIS A 128 2.04 12.99 -12.69
C HIS A 128 1.83 14.45 -13.08
N SER A 129 1.14 15.23 -12.23
CA SER A 129 0.66 16.57 -12.58
C SER A 129 1.41 17.70 -11.88
N SER A 130 2.07 17.42 -10.75
CA SER A 130 2.77 18.43 -9.95
C SER A 130 4.26 18.44 -10.26
N GLU A 131 4.89 19.62 -10.18
CA GLU A 131 6.36 19.73 -10.25
C GLU A 131 7.01 18.98 -9.09
N THR A 132 6.44 19.16 -7.89
CA THR A 132 6.82 18.45 -6.66
C THR A 132 5.58 18.01 -5.89
N HIS A 133 5.71 16.95 -5.09
CA HIS A 133 4.64 16.43 -4.24
C HIS A 133 5.19 15.81 -2.95
N SER A 134 4.31 15.62 -1.96
CA SER A 134 4.64 14.89 -0.73
C SER A 134 4.66 13.38 -0.97
N ALA A 135 5.83 12.75 -0.83
CA ALA A 135 5.95 11.30 -0.91
C ALA A 135 5.22 10.59 0.24
N PHE A 136 5.07 11.25 1.39
CA PHE A 136 4.29 10.72 2.51
C PHE A 136 2.81 10.58 2.14
N ALA A 137 2.24 11.59 1.48
CA ALA A 137 0.85 11.53 1.04
C ALA A 137 0.66 10.52 -0.12
N ALA A 138 1.68 10.38 -0.98
CA ALA A 138 1.68 9.36 -2.04
C ALA A 138 1.75 7.93 -1.48
N ASP A 139 2.49 7.70 -0.40
CA ASP A 139 2.51 6.42 0.30
C ASP A 139 1.11 6.04 0.82
N PHE A 140 0.36 6.98 1.41
CA PHE A 140 -1.02 6.70 1.86
C PHE A 140 -1.98 6.40 0.71
N TRP A 141 -1.79 7.02 -0.45
CA TRP A 141 -2.53 6.63 -1.66
C TRP A 141 -2.25 5.16 -2.02
N ALA A 142 -0.99 4.75 -2.06
CA ALA A 142 -0.59 3.38 -2.34
C ALA A 142 -1.17 2.40 -1.29
N VAL A 143 -1.26 2.78 -0.02
CA VAL A 143 -1.97 2.02 1.03
C VAL A 143 -3.44 1.83 0.68
N GLY A 144 -4.12 2.84 0.13
CA GLY A 144 -5.49 2.71 -0.37
C GLY A 144 -5.64 1.69 -1.50
N ILE A 145 -4.68 1.68 -2.44
CA ILE A 145 -4.64 0.69 -3.52
C ILE A 145 -4.39 -0.72 -2.96
N ILE A 146 -3.51 -0.87 -1.96
CA ILE A 146 -3.27 -2.14 -1.26
C ILE A 146 -4.57 -2.60 -0.59
N ALA A 147 -5.24 -1.75 0.19
CA ALA A 147 -6.49 -2.07 0.87
C ALA A 147 -7.58 -2.57 -0.10
N TYR A 148 -7.78 -1.84 -1.20
CA TYR A 148 -8.72 -2.23 -2.26
C TYR A 148 -8.35 -3.58 -2.88
N SER A 149 -7.06 -3.76 -3.20
CA SER A 149 -6.53 -4.99 -3.82
C SER A 149 -6.68 -6.18 -2.90
N MET A 150 -6.41 -6.00 -1.60
CA MET A 150 -6.61 -7.05 -0.60
C MET A 150 -8.09 -7.40 -0.47
N ALA A 151 -9.00 -6.42 -0.47
CA ALA A 151 -10.44 -6.65 -0.30
C ALA A 151 -11.09 -7.33 -1.51
N THR A 152 -10.66 -6.99 -2.74
CA THR A 152 -11.30 -7.45 -3.98
C THR A 152 -10.52 -8.53 -4.73
N GLY A 153 -9.22 -8.69 -4.45
CA GLY A 153 -8.32 -9.54 -5.21
C GLY A 153 -7.85 -8.94 -6.54
N ALA A 154 -8.13 -7.66 -6.83
CA ALA A 154 -7.75 -6.99 -8.06
C ALA A 154 -7.40 -5.51 -7.83
N HIS A 155 -6.61 -4.90 -8.70
CA HIS A 155 -6.39 -3.47 -8.67
C HIS A 155 -7.65 -2.68 -9.06
N PRO A 156 -7.84 -1.46 -8.51
CA PRO A 156 -8.93 -0.59 -8.94
C PRO A 156 -8.71 -0.08 -10.37
N TRP A 157 -7.45 0.16 -10.75
CA TRP A 157 -6.97 0.61 -12.06
C TRP A 157 -5.50 0.19 -12.27
N LEU A 158 -4.98 0.38 -13.48
CA LEU A 158 -3.59 0.08 -13.83
C LEU A 158 -2.65 1.28 -13.77
N SER A 159 -3.19 2.50 -13.85
CA SER A 159 -2.41 3.74 -13.76
C SER A 159 -3.30 4.93 -13.41
N THR A 160 -2.74 5.90 -12.70
CA THR A 160 -3.37 7.21 -12.42
C THR A 160 -2.91 8.31 -13.39
N ALA A 161 -2.01 7.98 -14.33
CA ALA A 161 -1.56 8.94 -15.33
C ALA A 161 -2.75 9.43 -16.19
N PRO A 162 -2.83 10.74 -16.51
CA PRO A 162 -3.95 11.29 -17.26
C PRO A 162 -4.20 10.53 -18.58
N GLY A 163 -5.43 10.03 -18.75
CA GLY A 163 -5.84 9.29 -19.95
C GLY A 163 -5.33 7.84 -20.06
N ALA A 164 -4.53 7.36 -19.11
CA ALA A 164 -3.95 6.02 -19.18
C ALA A 164 -4.94 4.88 -18.84
N ASP A 165 -5.91 5.13 -17.96
CA ASP A 165 -6.86 4.12 -17.50
C ASP A 165 -8.29 4.67 -17.42
N LYS A 166 -9.23 3.96 -18.05
CA LYS A 166 -10.66 4.34 -18.10
C LYS A 166 -11.37 4.17 -16.75
N ALA A 167 -10.96 3.20 -15.94
CA ALA A 167 -11.51 2.97 -14.62
C ALA A 167 -11.07 4.09 -13.66
N TYR A 168 -9.80 4.52 -13.73
CA TYR A 168 -9.34 5.69 -12.98
C TYR A 168 -10.05 6.98 -13.43
N ALA A 169 -10.19 7.21 -14.75
CA ALA A 169 -10.93 8.37 -15.26
C ALA A 169 -12.39 8.39 -14.78
N TYR A 170 -13.04 7.22 -14.70
CA TYR A 170 -14.39 7.10 -14.16
C TYR A 170 -14.45 7.41 -12.66
N PHE A 171 -13.49 6.91 -11.89
CA PHE A 171 -13.36 7.21 -10.45
C PHE A 171 -13.22 8.72 -10.21
N VAL A 172 -12.35 9.41 -10.95
CA VAL A 172 -12.17 10.86 -10.83
C VAL A 172 -13.46 11.62 -11.16
N ALA A 173 -14.18 11.19 -12.20
CA ALA A 173 -15.39 11.88 -12.65
C ALA A 173 -16.63 11.64 -11.76
N ASN A 174 -16.69 10.52 -11.03
CA ASN A 174 -17.93 10.08 -10.35
C ASN A 174 -17.76 9.78 -8.86
N GLY A 175 -16.53 9.75 -8.35
CA GLY A 175 -16.23 9.38 -6.97
C GLY A 175 -16.17 7.87 -6.71
N LEU A 176 -15.78 7.53 -5.47
CA LEU A 176 -15.54 6.14 -5.05
C LEU A 176 -16.81 5.28 -5.05
N GLU A 177 -17.91 5.79 -4.53
CA GLU A 177 -19.15 5.01 -4.35
C GLU A 177 -19.71 4.57 -5.71
N ALA A 178 -19.82 5.50 -6.66
CA ALA A 178 -20.24 5.20 -8.03
C ALA A 178 -19.25 4.26 -8.73
N PHE A 179 -17.96 4.39 -8.44
CA PHE A 179 -16.93 3.46 -8.94
C PHE A 179 -17.14 2.04 -8.41
N LEU A 180 -17.39 1.88 -7.11
CA LEU A 180 -17.60 0.58 -6.46
C LEU A 180 -18.90 -0.11 -6.92
N GLU A 181 -19.97 0.66 -7.16
CA GLU A 181 -21.23 0.15 -7.74
C GLU A 181 -21.06 -0.38 -9.17
N LYS A 182 -20.19 0.25 -9.95
CA LYS A 182 -19.92 -0.15 -11.34
C LYS A 182 -18.97 -1.34 -11.43
N ARG A 183 -18.08 -1.50 -10.45
CA ARG A 183 -16.96 -2.45 -10.53
C ARG A 183 -17.39 -3.84 -10.08
N MET A 184 -17.20 -4.83 -10.96
CA MET A 184 -17.43 -6.24 -10.63
C MET A 184 -16.18 -6.87 -10.02
N VAL A 185 -16.36 -7.62 -8.95
CA VAL A 185 -15.34 -8.45 -8.31
C VAL A 185 -15.46 -9.87 -8.85
N THR A 186 -14.63 -10.20 -9.85
CA THR A 186 -14.71 -11.46 -10.61
C THR A 186 -14.74 -12.70 -9.72
N MET A 187 -13.95 -12.74 -8.65
CA MET A 187 -13.89 -13.87 -7.72
C MET A 187 -15.21 -14.12 -6.96
N ALA A 188 -15.99 -13.07 -6.73
CA ALA A 188 -17.25 -13.15 -5.99
C ALA A 188 -18.48 -13.12 -6.90
N GLY A 189 -18.34 -12.69 -8.16
CA GLY A 189 -19.47 -12.48 -9.07
C GLY A 189 -20.42 -11.36 -8.61
N ARG A 190 -19.95 -10.44 -7.76
CA ARG A 190 -20.72 -9.36 -7.14
C ARG A 190 -20.08 -8.00 -7.39
N ARG A 191 -20.81 -6.91 -7.15
CA ARG A 191 -20.22 -5.56 -7.22
C ARG A 191 -19.26 -5.36 -6.05
N ALA A 192 -18.27 -4.49 -6.22
CA ALA A 192 -17.33 -4.17 -5.15
C ALA A 192 -18.05 -3.52 -3.96
N ALA A 193 -19.07 -2.69 -4.23
CA ALA A 193 -19.93 -2.09 -3.21
C ALA A 193 -20.63 -3.13 -2.32
N ASP A 194 -21.00 -4.29 -2.88
CA ASP A 194 -21.69 -5.36 -2.14
C ASP A 194 -20.74 -6.20 -1.27
N CYS A 195 -19.43 -6.05 -1.44
CA CYS A 195 -18.40 -6.84 -0.78
C CYS A 195 -17.73 -6.08 0.38
N MET A 196 -17.97 -4.78 0.52
CA MET A 196 -17.29 -3.92 1.49
C MET A 196 -18.29 -3.29 2.45
N SER A 197 -17.91 -3.19 3.72
CA SER A 197 -18.66 -2.42 4.71
C SER A 197 -18.43 -0.92 4.53
N TRP A 198 -19.33 -0.13 5.11
CA TRP A 198 -19.19 1.33 5.18
C TRP A 198 -17.83 1.76 5.77
N ARG A 199 -17.27 0.97 6.70
CA ARG A 199 -16.02 1.31 7.39
C ARG A 199 -14.83 1.19 6.44
N LEU A 200 -14.75 0.11 5.65
CA LEU A 200 -13.71 -0.02 4.64
C LEU A 200 -13.89 1.03 3.53
N VAL A 201 -15.13 1.28 3.08
CA VAL A 201 -15.40 2.31 2.06
C VAL A 201 -14.98 3.70 2.54
N SER A 202 -15.30 4.07 3.79
CA SER A 202 -14.89 5.36 4.38
C SER A 202 -13.37 5.48 4.48
N THR A 203 -12.70 4.39 4.84
CA THR A 203 -11.22 4.35 4.87
C THR A 203 -10.64 4.58 3.47
N LEU A 204 -11.17 3.90 2.46
CA LEU A 204 -10.75 4.05 1.06
C LEU A 204 -11.03 5.47 0.54
N GLN A 205 -12.14 6.08 0.95
CA GLN A 205 -12.49 7.45 0.58
C GLN A 205 -11.43 8.46 1.05
N LEU A 206 -10.89 8.28 2.25
CA LEU A 206 -9.82 9.10 2.79
C LEU A 206 -8.49 8.81 2.09
N LEU A 207 -8.06 7.55 2.02
CA LEU A 207 -6.77 7.15 1.43
C LEU A 207 -6.67 7.48 -0.07
N LEU A 208 -7.77 7.37 -0.81
CA LEU A 208 -7.85 7.65 -2.24
C LEU A 208 -8.39 9.06 -2.54
N SER A 209 -8.31 9.99 -1.58
CA SER A 209 -8.70 11.38 -1.81
C SER A 209 -7.77 12.03 -2.86
N SER A 210 -8.36 12.82 -3.75
CA SER A 210 -7.63 13.65 -4.70
C SER A 210 -6.86 14.79 -4.02
N ASP A 211 -7.31 15.21 -2.84
CA ASP A 211 -6.58 16.10 -1.94
C ASP A 211 -5.62 15.28 -1.07
N PRO A 212 -4.29 15.36 -1.30
CA PRO A 212 -3.33 14.56 -0.56
C PRO A 212 -3.32 14.83 0.95
N SER A 213 -3.78 16.01 1.39
CA SER A 213 -3.76 16.38 2.81
C SER A 213 -4.78 15.58 3.64
N GLN A 214 -5.88 15.14 3.04
CA GLN A 214 -6.94 14.38 3.71
C GLN A 214 -6.55 12.92 3.98
N ARG A 215 -5.53 12.40 3.28
CA ARG A 215 -5.18 10.98 3.35
C ARG A 215 -4.63 10.59 4.73
N ALA A 216 -4.02 11.53 5.45
CA ALA A 216 -3.54 11.32 6.81
C ALA A 216 -4.68 11.10 7.82
N ASP A 217 -5.88 11.63 7.56
CA ASP A 217 -7.04 11.46 8.44
C ASP A 217 -7.51 10.00 8.48
N ALA A 218 -7.17 9.20 7.47
CA ALA A 218 -7.41 7.76 7.45
C ALA A 218 -6.75 7.04 8.64
N VAL A 219 -5.61 7.53 9.13
CA VAL A 219 -4.91 6.96 10.29
C VAL A 219 -5.79 7.07 11.52
N ALA A 220 -6.31 8.27 11.81
CA ALA A 220 -7.19 8.51 12.94
C ALA A 220 -8.50 7.71 12.83
N PHE A 221 -9.05 7.57 11.63
CA PHE A 221 -10.26 6.77 11.40
C PHE A 221 -10.03 5.27 11.61
N LEU A 222 -8.89 4.74 11.16
CA LEU A 222 -8.57 3.31 11.27
C LEU A 222 -8.31 2.85 12.71
N MET A 223 -7.72 3.73 13.52
CA MET A 223 -7.29 3.42 14.89
C MET A 223 -8.38 3.60 15.96
N GLN A 224 -9.61 3.97 15.57
CA GLN A 224 -10.80 4.04 16.44
C GLN A 224 -11.55 2.71 16.51
#